data_AF-A0A9E2A835-F1
#
_entry.id   AF-A0A9E2A835-F1
#
_cell.length_a   1.000
_cell.length_b   1.000
_cell.length_c   1.000
_cell.angle_alpha   90.00
_cell.angle_beta   90.00
_cell.angle_gamma   90.00
#
_symmetry.space_group_name_H-M   'P 1'
#
loop_
_entity.id
_entity.type
_entity.pdbx_description
1 polymer ?
#
loop_
_entity_poly.entity_id
_entity_poly.type
_entity_poly.pdbx_seq_one_letter_code
_entity_poly.pdbx_strand_id
1 'polypeptide(L)'
;MNTNLTEPTTLSPVSPAERIQSLDVIRGFALFGIFLMNVEFFNRPSSELGQGMQLGLTGIDWFASWFVNYFVQGKFWTIFSLLFGMGFAIMLRRAEQAQRPFLGPYLRRIVALATFGAAHYIFLWAGDILFSYAMGAGALLVLLYGRWKPIVGAILLLIAAAIILRMGLFGAYAASLTFVGLVALYLRSEYRVNLRFARVPVFSFILLILGTVAAVFSALFAVSPEAPYEAKVGTPVVAVTTLIFGVLAAKYHQPQELRGLRLGVGIYLFSTVMMTSIGAVMYLAPPDDSASLMAAGQTESVVAAALPDETAAAEPASGDTADLDEPSEGKPDVGDNDSAQRAAETVAEDPDQARADRAAEAAAERQQAVEDLLERIREETEVLSEGSYLDGVYLNASRFAEKMTIDAGMSILLIAMFLIGYWFVQAGIMRDTRAHLPLFRKLAIYGLPFGIGLGLLGSLIAVSHTPGDTQDGYQFAYGLLMLGNLPACLGYVGVVVLMLHSDRTFSRISYLAPAGRMALTHYILQSIVSALIFFGGGLGLWGLPRSLQLLYVVLFFALQVAFSHWWLSRFRYGPLEWLWRGFTYRITPPMRL
;
A
#
# COMPACT_ATOMS: atom_id res chain seq x y z
N MET A 1 -53.74 -8.31 28.13
CA MET A 1 -52.58 -9.20 28.31
C MET A 1 -51.44 -8.60 27.49
N ASN A 2 -50.51 -7.91 28.15
CA ASN A 2 -49.41 -7.18 27.51
C ASN A 2 -48.38 -8.17 26.95
N THR A 3 -48.32 -8.34 25.64
CA THR A 3 -47.15 -8.93 24.97
C THR A 3 -46.13 -7.82 24.78
N ASN A 4 -45.24 -7.68 25.77
CA ASN A 4 -43.96 -6.99 25.61
C ASN A 4 -43.18 -7.68 24.50
N LEU A 5 -43.33 -7.22 23.26
CA LEU A 5 -42.32 -7.44 22.24
C LEU A 5 -41.13 -6.58 22.64
N THR A 6 -40.23 -7.15 23.43
CA THR A 6 -38.89 -6.59 23.59
C THR A 6 -38.29 -6.52 22.19
N GLU A 7 -38.27 -5.33 21.59
CA GLU A 7 -37.48 -5.10 20.39
C GLU A 7 -36.06 -5.59 20.69
N PRO A 8 -35.43 -6.42 19.84
CA PRO A 8 -34.09 -6.87 20.11
C PRO A 8 -33.17 -5.64 20.14
N THR A 9 -32.71 -5.27 21.33
CA THR A 9 -31.86 -4.11 21.63
C THR A 9 -30.44 -4.22 21.06
N THR A 10 -30.12 -5.32 20.39
CA THR A 10 -28.78 -5.66 19.87
C THR A 10 -28.77 -5.68 18.35
N LEU A 11 -27.74 -5.09 17.72
CA LEU A 11 -27.55 -5.23 16.28
C LEU A 11 -27.41 -6.71 15.91
N SER A 12 -28.09 -7.14 14.85
CA SER A 12 -28.11 -8.53 14.38
C SER A 12 -27.49 -8.69 12.98
N PRO A 13 -27.04 -9.89 12.61
CA PRO A 13 -26.58 -10.19 11.25
C PRO A 13 -27.64 -9.89 10.18
N VAL A 14 -27.16 -9.52 8.99
CA VAL A 14 -27.99 -9.27 7.80
C VAL A 14 -28.80 -10.51 7.43
N SER A 15 -30.12 -10.36 7.26
CA SER A 15 -31.00 -11.41 6.74
C SER A 15 -30.73 -11.65 5.25
N PRO A 16 -30.96 -12.86 4.71
CA PRO A 16 -30.76 -13.15 3.29
C PRO A 16 -31.55 -12.22 2.35
N ALA A 17 -32.74 -11.78 2.73
CA ALA A 17 -33.62 -10.93 1.93
C ALA A 17 -33.15 -9.46 1.79
N GLU A 18 -32.30 -8.99 2.72
CA GLU A 18 -31.76 -7.62 2.71
C GLU A 18 -30.37 -7.52 2.07
N ARG A 19 -29.92 -8.58 1.39
CA ARG A 19 -28.59 -8.63 0.77
C ARG A 19 -28.59 -7.92 -0.57
N ILE A 20 -27.52 -7.18 -0.82
CA ILE A 20 -27.30 -6.48 -2.09
C ILE A 20 -26.46 -7.42 -2.97
N GLN A 21 -27.10 -8.10 -3.92
CA GLN A 21 -26.46 -9.09 -4.78
C GLN A 21 -25.25 -8.52 -5.52
N SER A 22 -25.34 -7.27 -6.01
CA SER A 22 -24.24 -6.62 -6.73
C SER A 22 -22.96 -6.54 -5.89
N LEU A 23 -23.05 -6.27 -4.59
CA LEU A 23 -21.87 -6.27 -3.71
C LEU A 23 -21.26 -7.65 -3.55
N ASP A 24 -22.08 -8.69 -3.43
CA ASP A 24 -21.59 -10.06 -3.31
C ASP A 24 -20.91 -10.51 -4.61
N VAL A 25 -21.44 -10.16 -5.78
CA VAL A 25 -20.80 -10.44 -7.08
C VAL A 25 -19.49 -9.68 -7.23
N ILE A 26 -19.46 -8.37 -6.94
CA ILE A 26 -18.23 -7.57 -7.04
C ILE A 26 -17.17 -8.12 -6.06
N ARG A 27 -17.54 -8.55 -4.85
CA ARG A 27 -16.61 -9.23 -3.92
C ARG A 27 -16.06 -10.53 -4.48
N GLY A 28 -16.91 -11.37 -5.07
CA GLY A 28 -16.47 -12.63 -5.69
C GLY A 28 -15.50 -12.39 -6.85
N PHE A 29 -15.79 -11.40 -7.70
CA PHE A 29 -14.88 -10.95 -8.76
C PHE A 29 -13.57 -10.39 -8.18
N ALA A 30 -13.65 -9.56 -7.15
CA ALA A 30 -12.48 -8.96 -6.50
C ALA A 30 -11.56 -10.05 -5.91
N LEU A 31 -12.15 -11.07 -5.29
CA LEU A 31 -11.44 -12.19 -4.67
C LEU A 31 -10.60 -12.97 -5.68
N PHE A 32 -11.11 -13.18 -6.90
CA PHE A 32 -10.37 -13.83 -7.96
C PHE A 32 -9.10 -13.06 -8.33
N GLY A 33 -9.20 -11.75 -8.55
CA GLY A 33 -8.01 -10.97 -8.93
C GLY A 33 -7.04 -10.71 -7.78
N ILE A 34 -7.50 -10.68 -6.52
CA ILE A 34 -6.59 -10.76 -5.37
C ILE A 34 -5.77 -12.05 -5.42
N PHE A 35 -6.41 -13.18 -5.74
CA PHE A 35 -5.68 -14.44 -5.79
C PHE A 35 -4.67 -14.49 -6.96
N LEU A 36 -5.04 -13.95 -8.13
CA LEU A 36 -4.13 -13.82 -9.28
C LEU A 36 -2.86 -13.01 -8.97
N MET A 37 -2.97 -11.92 -8.21
CA MET A 37 -1.77 -11.15 -7.83
C MET A 37 -0.98 -11.82 -6.71
N ASN A 38 -1.66 -12.39 -5.71
CA ASN A 38 -1.00 -12.92 -4.51
C ASN A 38 -0.21 -14.19 -4.77
N VAL A 39 -0.66 -15.05 -5.70
CA VAL A 39 0.03 -16.33 -5.99
C VAL A 39 1.51 -16.14 -6.38
N GLU A 40 1.86 -14.97 -6.93
CA GLU A 40 3.24 -14.61 -7.25
C GLU A 40 4.13 -14.68 -6.02
N PHE A 41 3.67 -14.08 -4.93
CA PHE A 41 4.41 -13.94 -3.68
C PHE A 41 4.28 -15.16 -2.75
N PHE A 42 3.64 -16.23 -3.23
CA PHE A 42 3.81 -17.58 -2.68
C PHE A 42 4.95 -18.33 -3.39
N ASN A 43 5.49 -17.79 -4.48
CA ASN A 43 6.59 -18.35 -5.27
C ASN A 43 7.73 -17.34 -5.47
N ARG A 44 7.68 -16.21 -4.75
CA ARG A 44 8.62 -15.10 -4.83
C ARG A 44 8.69 -14.43 -3.45
N PRO A 45 9.88 -13.98 -3.00
CA PRO A 45 10.03 -13.24 -1.75
C PRO A 45 9.10 -12.02 -1.67
N SER A 46 8.55 -11.80 -0.49
CA SER A 46 7.71 -10.65 -0.16
C SER A 46 8.48 -9.33 -0.13
N SER A 47 9.80 -9.36 0.11
CA SER A 47 10.68 -8.18 -0.05
C SER A 47 10.69 -7.61 -1.47
N GLU A 48 10.33 -8.41 -2.47
CA GLU A 48 10.20 -7.96 -3.86
C GLU A 48 8.81 -7.37 -4.18
N LEU A 49 7.91 -7.30 -3.18
CA LEU A 49 6.59 -6.75 -3.37
C LEU A 49 6.66 -5.28 -3.75
N GLY A 50 6.10 -4.97 -4.91
CA GLY A 50 6.12 -3.61 -5.45
C GLY A 50 7.40 -3.26 -6.20
N GLN A 51 8.22 -4.25 -6.63
CA GLN A 51 9.33 -4.09 -7.58
C GLN A 51 8.94 -4.39 -9.05
N GLY A 52 7.65 -4.58 -9.33
CA GLY A 52 7.17 -4.89 -10.67
C GLY A 52 7.34 -6.36 -11.08
N MET A 53 7.47 -6.60 -12.39
CA MET A 53 7.58 -7.96 -12.92
C MET A 53 8.94 -8.57 -12.60
N GLN A 54 8.97 -9.89 -12.36
CA GLN A 54 10.23 -10.63 -12.25
C GLN A 54 11.07 -10.50 -13.53
N LEU A 55 12.37 -10.27 -13.37
CA LEU A 55 13.34 -10.19 -14.47
C LEU A 55 13.57 -11.59 -15.09
N GLY A 56 14.01 -11.62 -16.35
CA GLY A 56 14.37 -12.87 -17.04
C GLY A 56 13.19 -13.73 -17.53
N LEU A 57 11.94 -13.32 -17.29
CA LEU A 57 10.78 -14.03 -17.84
C LEU A 57 10.73 -13.93 -19.36
N THR A 58 10.43 -15.05 -20.03
CA THR A 58 10.26 -15.11 -21.49
C THR A 58 8.95 -15.81 -21.87
N GLY A 59 8.54 -15.68 -23.13
CA GLY A 59 7.40 -16.41 -23.69
C GLY A 59 6.08 -16.21 -22.92
N ILE A 60 5.43 -17.32 -22.56
CA ILE A 60 4.12 -17.32 -21.91
C ILE A 60 4.17 -16.82 -20.46
N ASP A 61 5.29 -17.03 -19.75
CA ASP A 61 5.45 -16.59 -18.37
C ASP A 61 5.60 -15.07 -18.29
N TRP A 62 6.32 -14.48 -19.24
CA TRP A 62 6.37 -13.02 -19.39
C TRP A 62 4.98 -12.43 -19.66
N PHE A 63 4.23 -13.01 -20.62
CA PHE A 63 2.89 -12.53 -20.94
C PHE A 63 1.94 -12.66 -19.74
N ALA A 64 2.01 -13.76 -19.00
CA ALA A 64 1.25 -13.97 -17.78
C ALA A 64 1.56 -12.91 -16.71
N SER A 65 2.85 -12.63 -16.47
CA SER A 65 3.30 -11.59 -15.55
C SER A 65 2.86 -10.19 -15.98
N TRP A 66 3.04 -9.86 -17.26
CA TRP A 66 2.60 -8.60 -17.86
C TRP A 66 1.09 -8.40 -17.71
N PHE A 67 0.30 -9.42 -18.04
CA PHE A 67 -1.16 -9.36 -17.90
C PHE A 67 -1.57 -9.06 -16.45
N VAL A 68 -1.00 -9.77 -15.48
CA VAL A 68 -1.33 -9.56 -14.06
C VAL A 68 -0.88 -8.17 -13.61
N ASN A 69 0.33 -7.72 -13.94
CA ASN A 69 0.84 -6.43 -13.50
C ASN A 69 -0.07 -5.27 -13.98
N TYR A 70 -0.42 -5.23 -15.27
CA TYR A 70 -1.14 -4.09 -15.82
C TYR A 70 -2.66 -4.17 -15.61
N PHE A 71 -3.25 -5.35 -15.72
CA PHE A 71 -4.71 -5.50 -15.65
C PHE A 71 -5.23 -5.85 -14.25
N VAL A 72 -4.40 -6.42 -13.38
CA VAL A 72 -4.83 -6.94 -12.07
C VAL A 72 -4.18 -6.20 -10.89
N GLN A 73 -2.85 -6.13 -10.87
CA GLN A 73 -2.10 -5.56 -9.75
C GLN A 73 -2.49 -4.10 -9.51
N GLY A 74 -2.79 -3.77 -8.25
CA GLY A 74 -3.31 -2.45 -7.86
C GLY A 74 -4.84 -2.33 -7.86
N LYS A 75 -5.53 -2.97 -8.81
CA LYS A 75 -6.95 -2.69 -9.09
C LYS A 75 -7.86 -3.50 -8.20
N PHE A 76 -7.48 -4.72 -7.85
CA PHE A 76 -8.36 -5.60 -7.07
C PHE A 76 -8.29 -5.34 -5.56
N TRP A 77 -7.13 -4.92 -5.02
CA TRP A 77 -7.06 -4.48 -3.63
C TRP A 77 -7.77 -3.13 -3.44
N THR A 78 -7.74 -2.23 -4.43
CA THR A 78 -8.52 -0.98 -4.38
C THR A 78 -10.03 -1.26 -4.47
N ILE A 79 -10.48 -2.23 -5.28
CA ILE A 79 -11.88 -2.69 -5.29
C ILE A 79 -12.27 -3.24 -3.91
N PHE A 80 -11.46 -4.11 -3.30
CA PHE A 80 -11.76 -4.62 -1.97
C PHE A 80 -11.82 -3.52 -0.91
N SER A 81 -10.92 -2.54 -0.97
CA SER A 81 -10.92 -1.40 -0.06
C SER A 81 -12.21 -0.58 -0.22
N LEU A 82 -12.62 -0.31 -1.46
CA LEU A 82 -13.88 0.35 -1.78
C LEU A 82 -15.07 -0.43 -1.19
N LEU A 83 -15.13 -1.75 -1.39
CA LEU A 83 -16.19 -2.63 -0.88
C LEU A 83 -16.19 -2.72 0.65
N PHE A 84 -15.03 -2.59 1.29
CA PHE A 84 -14.92 -2.53 2.74
C PHE A 84 -15.57 -1.24 3.27
N GLY A 85 -15.29 -0.10 2.63
CA GLY A 85 -15.96 1.18 2.90
C GLY A 85 -17.49 1.11 2.70
N MET A 86 -17.95 0.45 1.63
CA MET A 86 -19.37 0.18 1.42
C MET A 86 -19.95 -0.70 2.55
N GLY A 87 -19.20 -1.72 2.99
CA GLY A 87 -19.59 -2.59 4.10
C GLY A 87 -19.74 -1.84 5.43
N PHE A 88 -18.83 -0.90 5.72
CA PHE A 88 -18.93 0.03 6.84
C PHE A 88 -20.21 0.87 6.76
N ALA A 89 -20.43 1.55 5.63
CA ALA A 89 -21.59 2.42 5.43
C ALA A 89 -22.93 1.67 5.57
N ILE A 90 -23.03 0.45 5.04
CA ILE A 90 -24.23 -0.38 5.17
C ILE A 90 -24.51 -0.71 6.64
N MET A 91 -23.46 -1.07 7.40
CA MET A 91 -23.62 -1.39 8.81
C MET A 91 -24.00 -0.14 9.62
N LEU A 92 -23.41 1.02 9.31
CA LEU A 92 -23.76 2.29 9.94
C LEU A 92 -25.21 2.67 9.67
N ARG A 93 -25.63 2.71 8.40
CA ARG A 93 -27.00 3.10 8.02
C ARG A 93 -28.05 2.20 8.64
N ARG A 94 -27.78 0.89 8.75
CA ARG A 94 -28.69 -0.05 9.43
C ARG A 94 -28.78 0.24 10.92
N ALA A 95 -27.66 0.57 11.56
CA ALA A 95 -27.65 0.95 12.97
C ALA A 95 -28.44 2.24 13.20
N GLU A 96 -28.26 3.24 12.34
CA GLU A 96 -29.02 4.50 12.39
C GLU A 96 -30.52 4.28 12.16
N GLN A 97 -30.89 3.52 11.12
CA GLN A 97 -32.29 3.19 10.80
C GLN A 97 -32.98 2.39 11.93
N ALA A 98 -32.25 1.50 12.58
CA ALA A 98 -32.74 0.74 13.72
C ALA A 98 -32.58 1.46 15.06
N GLN A 99 -32.04 2.70 15.08
CA GLN A 99 -31.71 3.47 16.29
C GLN A 99 -30.85 2.70 17.31
N ARG A 100 -29.88 1.92 16.82
CA ARG A 100 -28.99 1.07 17.63
C ARG A 100 -27.56 1.61 17.72
N PRO A 101 -26.83 1.31 18.80
CA PRO A 101 -25.43 1.72 18.93
C PRO A 101 -24.54 1.05 17.88
N PHE A 102 -23.80 1.85 17.13
CA PHE A 102 -22.93 1.40 16.04
C PHE A 102 -21.48 1.12 16.50
N LEU A 103 -20.89 2.02 17.29
CA LEU A 103 -19.45 2.04 17.56
C LEU A 103 -18.95 0.77 18.26
N GLY A 104 -19.64 0.30 19.30
CA GLY A 104 -19.21 -0.88 20.07
C GLY A 104 -19.16 -2.17 19.23
N PRO A 105 -20.22 -2.53 18.50
CA PRO A 105 -20.20 -3.66 17.56
C PRO A 105 -19.14 -3.51 16.47
N TYR A 106 -18.98 -2.31 15.90
CA TYR A 106 -18.01 -2.10 14.82
C TYR A 106 -16.55 -2.14 15.32
N LEU A 107 -16.25 -1.62 16.51
CA LEU A 107 -14.92 -1.76 17.13
C LEU A 107 -14.56 -3.23 17.36
N ARG A 108 -15.49 -4.05 17.84
CA ARG A 108 -15.26 -5.51 17.97
C ARG A 108 -14.98 -6.16 16.61
N ARG A 109 -15.71 -5.75 15.57
CA ARG A 109 -15.49 -6.24 14.20
C ARG A 109 -14.08 -5.92 13.71
N ILE A 110 -13.58 -4.71 13.98
CA ILE A 110 -12.22 -4.28 13.62
C ILE A 110 -11.18 -5.05 14.42
N VAL A 111 -11.36 -5.20 15.74
CA VAL A 111 -10.45 -5.96 16.60
C VAL A 111 -10.35 -7.41 16.13
N ALA A 112 -11.48 -8.07 15.85
CA ALA A 112 -11.44 -9.42 15.29
C ALA A 112 -10.74 -9.48 13.93
N LEU A 113 -10.95 -8.48 13.06
CA LEU A 113 -10.27 -8.40 11.77
C LEU A 113 -8.75 -8.22 11.95
N ALA A 114 -8.32 -7.38 12.89
CA ALA A 114 -6.91 -7.22 13.24
C ALA A 114 -6.32 -8.53 13.79
N THR A 115 -7.05 -9.25 14.65
CA THR A 115 -6.59 -10.55 15.16
C THR A 115 -6.46 -11.59 14.05
N PHE A 116 -7.44 -11.66 13.13
CA PHE A 116 -7.34 -12.55 11.97
C PHE A 116 -6.19 -12.15 11.04
N GLY A 117 -5.99 -10.86 10.80
CA GLY A 117 -4.89 -10.36 9.97
C GLY A 117 -3.51 -10.61 10.58
N ALA A 118 -3.35 -10.35 11.88
CA ALA A 118 -2.11 -10.65 12.58
C ALA A 118 -1.80 -12.16 12.56
N ALA A 119 -2.80 -13.00 12.82
CA ALA A 119 -2.63 -14.45 12.73
C ALA A 119 -2.33 -14.89 11.29
N HIS A 120 -2.99 -14.32 10.29
CA HIS A 120 -2.76 -14.63 8.88
C HIS A 120 -1.35 -14.21 8.42
N TYR A 121 -0.87 -13.04 8.83
CA TYR A 121 0.50 -12.60 8.56
C TYR A 121 1.54 -13.51 9.21
N ILE A 122 1.41 -13.75 10.52
CA ILE A 122 2.39 -14.50 11.31
C ILE A 122 2.42 -15.98 10.91
N PHE A 123 1.24 -16.61 10.80
CA PHE A 123 1.15 -18.07 10.64
C PHE A 123 1.06 -18.55 9.19
N LEU A 124 0.78 -17.67 8.22
CA LEU A 124 0.57 -18.10 6.83
C LEU A 124 1.55 -17.45 5.87
N TRP A 125 1.52 -16.12 5.71
CA TRP A 125 2.45 -15.43 4.79
C TRP A 125 2.41 -13.90 4.96
N ALA A 126 3.47 -13.22 4.53
CA ALA A 126 3.66 -11.78 4.74
C ALA A 126 2.70 -10.84 3.96
N GLY A 127 1.93 -11.33 2.99
CA GLY A 127 1.03 -10.49 2.18
C GLY A 127 -0.39 -10.28 2.73
N ASP A 128 -0.57 -10.32 4.05
CA ASP A 128 -1.86 -10.03 4.70
C ASP A 128 -2.36 -8.60 4.43
N ILE A 129 -3.63 -8.50 4.04
CA ILE A 129 -4.35 -7.23 3.87
C ILE A 129 -5.36 -6.96 4.99
N LEU A 130 -5.73 -7.97 5.79
CA LEU A 130 -6.79 -7.84 6.78
C LEU A 130 -6.38 -6.93 7.93
N PHE A 131 -5.12 -7.01 8.37
CA PHE A 131 -4.57 -6.13 9.40
C PHE A 131 -4.52 -4.68 8.91
N SER A 132 -4.05 -4.46 7.69
CA SER A 132 -4.06 -3.13 7.04
C SER A 132 -5.47 -2.55 7.00
N TYR A 133 -6.48 -3.36 6.67
CA TYR A 133 -7.88 -2.94 6.63
C TYR A 133 -8.43 -2.63 8.02
N ALA A 134 -8.04 -3.39 9.04
CA ALA A 134 -8.40 -3.08 10.42
C ALA A 134 -7.82 -1.73 10.86
N MET A 135 -6.57 -1.44 10.50
CA MET A 135 -5.94 -0.14 10.75
C MET A 135 -6.64 1.00 10.01
N GLY A 136 -6.89 0.84 8.71
CA GLY A 136 -7.64 1.81 7.91
C GLY A 136 -9.06 2.06 8.46
N ALA A 137 -9.71 1.02 8.99
CA ALA A 137 -11.03 1.12 9.59
C ALA A 137 -11.00 1.87 10.93
N GLY A 138 -9.98 1.61 11.76
CA GLY A 138 -9.72 2.36 12.97
C GLY A 138 -9.45 3.83 12.69
N ALA A 139 -8.61 4.11 11.69
CA ALA A 139 -8.31 5.48 11.25
C ALA A 139 -9.56 6.19 10.68
N LEU A 140 -10.42 5.48 9.94
CA LEU A 140 -11.73 5.99 9.52
C LEU A 140 -12.65 6.32 10.71
N LEU A 141 -12.66 5.50 11.77
CA LEU A 141 -13.43 5.83 12.99
C LEU A 141 -12.91 7.08 13.69
N VAL A 142 -11.59 7.24 13.79
CA VAL A 142 -10.98 8.46 14.34
C VAL A 142 -11.34 9.67 13.47
N LEU A 143 -11.29 9.52 12.15
CA LEU A 143 -11.66 10.55 11.19
C LEU A 143 -13.11 11.03 11.39
N LEU A 144 -14.06 10.08 11.49
CA LEU A 144 -15.49 10.39 11.56
C LEU A 144 -15.93 10.80 12.98
N TYR A 145 -15.42 10.15 14.03
CA TYR A 145 -15.93 10.27 15.40
C TYR A 145 -14.91 10.75 16.45
N GLY A 146 -13.62 10.82 16.10
CA GLY A 146 -12.54 11.08 17.07
C GLY A 146 -12.54 12.53 17.59
N ARG A 147 -12.49 12.72 18.90
CA ARG A 147 -12.44 14.07 19.50
C ARG A 147 -11.01 14.64 19.42
N TRP A 148 -10.89 15.94 19.16
CA TRP A 148 -9.57 16.56 18.92
C TRP A 148 -8.63 16.49 20.13
N LYS A 149 -9.13 16.64 21.37
CA LYS A 149 -8.29 16.58 22.59
C LYS A 149 -7.61 15.21 22.78
N PRO A 150 -8.34 14.06 22.75
CA PRO A 150 -7.71 12.75 22.76
C PRO A 150 -6.75 12.50 21.60
N ILE A 151 -7.07 12.97 20.39
CA ILE A 151 -6.19 12.80 19.22
C ILE A 151 -4.85 13.49 19.46
N VAL A 152 -4.86 14.76 19.90
CA VAL A 152 -3.63 15.50 20.19
C VAL A 152 -2.83 14.85 21.33
N GLY A 153 -3.51 14.44 22.41
CA GLY A 153 -2.85 13.74 23.52
C GLY A 153 -2.19 12.43 23.08
N ALA A 154 -2.84 11.65 22.22
CA ALA A 154 -2.29 10.42 21.67
C ALA A 154 -1.09 10.67 20.72
N ILE A 155 -1.14 11.71 19.89
CA ILE A 155 0.00 12.10 19.04
C ILE A 155 1.22 12.43 19.90
N LEU A 156 1.06 13.26 20.94
CA LEU A 156 2.16 13.64 21.83
C LEU A 156 2.73 12.42 22.57
N LEU A 157 1.87 11.52 23.04
CA LEU A 157 2.29 10.28 23.68
C LEU A 157 3.08 9.37 22.72
N LEU A 158 2.63 9.23 21.48
CA LEU A 158 3.31 8.43 20.46
C LEU A 158 4.66 9.03 20.07
N ILE A 159 4.76 10.35 19.94
CA ILE A 159 6.03 11.04 19.70
C ILE A 159 6.99 10.81 20.88
N ALA A 160 6.51 10.98 22.11
CA ALA A 160 7.32 10.71 23.30
C ALA A 160 7.80 9.25 23.34
N ALA A 161 6.91 8.29 23.05
CA ALA A 161 7.27 6.88 22.96
C ALA A 161 8.29 6.59 21.85
N ALA A 162 8.16 7.22 20.68
CA ALA A 162 9.10 7.08 19.58
C ALA A 162 10.52 7.53 19.97
N ILE A 163 10.62 8.66 20.69
CA ILE A 163 11.90 9.22 21.15
C ILE A 163 12.49 8.37 22.29
N ILE A 164 11.68 7.98 23.29
CA ILE A 164 12.15 7.27 24.48
C ILE A 164 12.52 5.82 24.15
N LEU A 165 11.66 5.11 23.41
CA LEU A 165 11.85 3.70 23.10
C LEU A 165 12.71 3.49 21.84
N ARG A 166 13.03 4.57 21.10
CA ARG A 166 13.76 4.54 19.82
C ARG A 166 13.16 3.57 18.80
N MET A 167 11.83 3.39 18.84
CA MET A 167 11.10 2.53 17.91
C MET A 167 10.39 3.38 16.86
N GLY A 168 10.79 3.24 15.59
CA GLY A 168 10.20 3.98 14.46
C GLY A 168 8.70 3.77 14.29
N LEU A 169 8.19 2.60 14.72
CA LEU A 169 6.77 2.26 14.77
C LEU A 169 5.93 3.39 15.36
N PHE A 170 6.25 3.87 16.57
CA PHE A 170 5.44 4.90 17.23
C PHE A 170 5.44 6.23 16.46
N GLY A 171 6.55 6.56 15.80
CA GLY A 171 6.65 7.71 14.91
C GLY A 171 5.71 7.59 13.71
N ALA A 172 5.65 6.43 13.08
CA ALA A 172 4.74 6.17 11.96
C ALA A 172 3.26 6.29 12.37
N TYR A 173 2.89 5.77 13.54
CA TYR A 173 1.53 5.94 14.07
C TYR A 173 1.22 7.39 14.45
N ALA A 174 2.18 8.14 15.00
CA ALA A 174 2.03 9.57 15.27
C ALA A 174 1.80 10.37 13.97
N ALA A 175 2.56 10.07 12.92
CA ALA A 175 2.41 10.71 11.61
C ALA A 175 1.05 10.39 10.98
N SER A 176 0.65 9.12 10.99
CA SER A 176 -0.66 8.68 10.50
C SER A 176 -1.82 9.35 11.27
N LEU A 177 -1.75 9.39 12.60
CA LEU A 177 -2.77 10.02 13.42
C LEU A 177 -2.82 11.55 13.23
N THR A 178 -1.67 12.18 13.02
CA THR A 178 -1.57 13.61 12.68
C THR A 178 -2.26 13.89 11.35
N PHE A 179 -1.99 13.07 10.32
CA PHE A 179 -2.66 13.16 9.03
C PHE A 179 -4.17 13.01 9.18
N VAL A 180 -4.64 11.96 9.86
CA VAL A 180 -6.06 11.69 10.13
C VAL A 180 -6.70 12.87 10.86
N GLY A 181 -6.04 13.42 11.89
CA GLY A 181 -6.51 14.57 12.63
C GLY A 181 -6.65 15.82 11.77
N LEU A 182 -5.67 16.08 10.89
CA LEU A 182 -5.68 17.19 9.95
C LEU A 182 -6.85 17.06 8.95
N VAL A 183 -6.98 15.93 8.26
CA VAL A 183 -8.06 15.74 7.28
C VAL A 183 -9.45 15.68 7.92
N ALA A 184 -9.54 15.33 9.21
CA ALA A 184 -10.79 15.39 9.95
C ALA A 184 -11.32 16.82 10.13
N LEU A 185 -10.46 17.84 10.05
CA LEU A 185 -10.89 19.24 10.02
C LEU A 185 -11.70 19.55 8.77
N TYR A 186 -11.37 18.96 7.61
CA TYR A 186 -12.11 19.18 6.37
C TYR A 186 -13.56 18.68 6.46
N LEU A 187 -13.79 17.55 7.12
CA LEU A 187 -15.13 16.99 7.27
C LEU A 187 -15.96 17.73 8.32
N ARG A 188 -15.34 18.11 9.44
CA ARG A 188 -16.06 18.45 10.68
C ARG A 188 -15.98 19.92 11.09
N SER A 189 -14.99 20.66 10.61
CA SER A 189 -14.82 22.07 10.97
C SER A 189 -15.59 22.97 10.02
N GLU A 190 -16.47 23.81 10.57
CA GLU A 190 -17.09 24.92 9.83
C GLU A 190 -16.35 26.25 10.03
N TYR A 191 -15.30 26.26 10.85
CA TYR A 191 -14.53 27.46 11.12
C TYR A 191 -13.83 27.95 9.85
N ARG A 192 -13.87 29.27 9.66
CA ARG A 192 -13.22 29.97 8.55
C ARG A 192 -12.28 31.04 9.08
N VAL A 193 -11.16 31.21 8.39
CA VAL A 193 -10.20 32.28 8.62
C VAL A 193 -10.55 33.43 7.68
N ASN A 194 -10.65 34.64 8.24
CA ASN A 194 -10.86 35.86 7.46
C ASN A 194 -9.50 36.36 6.96
N LEU A 195 -9.23 36.18 5.67
CA LEU A 195 -8.14 36.84 4.96
C LEU A 195 -8.65 38.14 4.36
N ARG A 196 -7.73 39.07 4.08
CA ARG A 196 -8.03 40.44 3.60
C ARG A 196 -9.01 40.50 2.41
N PHE A 197 -9.04 39.46 1.57
CA PHE A 197 -9.92 39.37 0.40
C PHE A 197 -10.76 38.08 0.31
N ALA A 198 -10.69 37.17 1.30
CA ALA A 198 -11.36 35.87 1.21
C ALA A 198 -11.66 35.26 2.59
N ARG A 199 -12.72 34.46 2.69
CA ARG A 199 -13.01 33.61 3.86
C ARG A 199 -12.72 32.15 3.54
N VAL A 200 -11.66 31.61 4.11
CA VAL A 200 -11.14 30.28 3.75
C VAL A 200 -11.39 29.28 4.89
N PRO A 201 -11.85 28.04 4.62
CA PRO A 201 -11.96 26.99 5.64
C PRO A 201 -10.61 26.74 6.33
N VAL A 202 -10.64 26.46 7.64
CA VAL A 202 -9.40 26.26 8.43
C VAL A 202 -8.48 25.18 7.83
N PHE A 203 -9.04 24.05 7.39
CA PHE A 203 -8.24 22.99 6.76
C PHE A 203 -7.47 23.49 5.53
N SER A 204 -8.16 24.21 4.64
CA SER A 204 -7.54 24.80 3.45
C SER A 204 -6.50 25.85 3.80
N PHE A 205 -6.76 26.67 4.81
CA PHE A 205 -5.80 27.65 5.30
C PHE A 205 -4.50 26.99 5.81
N ILE A 206 -4.62 25.88 6.55
CA ILE A 206 -3.45 25.10 7.01
C ILE A 206 -2.66 24.56 5.81
N LEU A 207 -3.32 23.95 4.83
CA LEU A 207 -2.63 23.47 3.62
C LEU A 207 -1.95 24.60 2.85
N LEU A 208 -2.58 25.77 2.73
CA LEU A 208 -1.98 26.93 2.08
C LEU A 208 -0.74 27.43 2.82
N ILE A 209 -0.76 27.45 4.16
CA ILE A 209 0.44 27.77 4.95
C ILE A 209 1.53 26.72 4.71
N LEU A 210 1.22 25.44 4.84
CA LEU A 210 2.20 24.36 4.67
C LEU A 210 2.83 24.40 3.27
N GLY A 211 2.02 24.60 2.23
CA GLY A 211 2.49 24.74 0.86
C GLY A 211 3.34 26.01 0.66
N THR A 212 3.01 27.12 1.33
CA THR A 212 3.81 28.35 1.29
C THR A 212 5.16 28.16 1.99
N VAL A 213 5.17 27.51 3.15
CA VAL A 213 6.41 27.17 3.88
C VAL A 213 7.28 26.27 3.02
N ALA A 214 6.71 25.23 2.41
CA ALA A 214 7.43 24.37 1.47
C ALA A 214 7.98 25.16 0.25
N ALA A 215 7.24 26.15 -0.25
CA ALA A 215 7.71 27.01 -1.33
C ALA A 215 8.91 27.88 -0.90
N VAL A 216 8.91 28.38 0.34
CA VAL A 216 10.05 29.12 0.90
C VAL A 216 11.28 28.20 1.02
N PHE A 217 11.11 26.99 1.57
CA PHE A 217 12.21 26.01 1.63
C PHE A 217 12.72 25.64 0.24
N SER A 218 11.81 25.46 -0.74
CA SER A 218 12.18 25.20 -2.13
C SER A 218 13.02 26.33 -2.71
N ALA A 219 12.68 27.60 -2.47
CA ALA A 219 13.48 28.73 -2.91
C ALA A 219 14.85 28.78 -2.21
N LEU A 220 14.92 28.47 -0.91
CA LEU A 220 16.17 28.39 -0.15
C LEU A 220 17.07 27.27 -0.67
N PHE A 221 16.52 26.09 -0.96
CA PHE A 221 17.28 24.97 -1.52
C PHE A 221 17.73 25.25 -2.95
N ALA A 222 16.94 25.96 -3.75
CA ALA A 222 17.31 26.35 -5.11
C ALA A 222 18.54 27.27 -5.15
N VAL A 223 18.71 28.14 -4.15
CA VAL A 223 19.87 29.05 -4.05
C VAL A 223 21.03 28.47 -3.24
N SER A 224 20.81 27.38 -2.49
CA SER A 224 21.84 26.73 -1.69
C SER A 224 22.65 25.74 -2.56
N PRO A 225 23.95 25.98 -2.78
CA PRO A 225 24.80 25.05 -3.51
C PRO A 225 24.87 23.69 -2.82
N GLU A 226 24.81 23.69 -1.49
CA GLU A 226 24.97 22.54 -0.60
C GLU A 226 23.69 21.71 -0.39
N ALA A 227 22.53 22.22 -0.78
CA ALA A 227 21.28 21.50 -0.55
C ALA A 227 21.22 20.20 -1.36
N PRO A 228 20.78 19.07 -0.74
CA PRO A 228 20.66 17.79 -1.42
C PRO A 228 19.80 17.89 -2.68
N TYR A 229 20.21 17.17 -3.73
CA TYR A 229 19.51 17.14 -5.01
C TYR A 229 18.03 16.76 -4.83
N GLU A 230 17.75 15.75 -4.01
CA GLU A 230 16.39 15.30 -3.71
C GLU A 230 15.53 16.38 -3.05
N ALA A 231 16.14 17.22 -2.19
CA ALA A 231 15.45 18.34 -1.57
C ALA A 231 15.12 19.43 -2.62
N LYS A 232 16.05 19.71 -3.54
CA LYS A 232 15.86 20.68 -4.63
C LYS A 232 14.74 20.26 -5.58
N VAL A 233 14.61 18.96 -5.85
CA VAL A 233 13.57 18.40 -6.73
C VAL A 233 12.24 18.18 -6.03
N GLY A 234 12.25 17.57 -4.84
CA GLY A 234 11.04 17.14 -4.15
C GLY A 234 10.26 18.29 -3.53
N THR A 235 10.94 19.28 -2.94
CA THR A 235 10.27 20.37 -2.20
C THR A 235 9.43 21.31 -3.07
N PRO A 236 9.81 21.68 -4.32
CA PRO A 236 8.90 22.40 -5.22
C PRO A 236 7.62 21.61 -5.51
N VAL A 237 7.72 20.29 -5.72
CA VAL A 237 6.55 19.44 -6.00
C VAL A 237 5.61 19.39 -4.79
N VAL A 238 6.17 19.23 -3.59
CA VAL A 238 5.41 19.30 -2.32
C VAL A 238 4.70 20.65 -2.20
N ALA A 239 5.40 21.76 -2.45
CA ALA A 239 4.87 23.10 -2.34
C ALA A 239 3.68 23.32 -3.29
N VAL A 240 3.89 23.08 -4.59
CA VAL A 240 2.89 23.30 -5.64
C VAL A 240 1.67 22.42 -5.41
N THR A 241 1.87 21.12 -5.15
CA THR A 241 0.75 20.19 -4.97
C THR A 241 -0.04 20.52 -3.71
N THR A 242 0.62 20.83 -2.59
CA THR A 242 -0.06 21.21 -1.34
C THR A 242 -0.87 22.49 -1.51
N LEU A 243 -0.34 23.50 -2.22
CA LEU A 243 -1.05 24.74 -2.54
C LEU A 243 -2.29 24.46 -3.41
N ILE A 244 -2.14 23.69 -4.49
CA ILE A 244 -3.26 23.32 -5.38
C ILE A 244 -4.36 22.62 -4.57
N PHE A 245 -4.02 21.63 -3.75
CA PHE A 245 -5.00 20.93 -2.94
C PHE A 245 -5.60 21.82 -1.84
N GLY A 246 -4.85 22.77 -1.29
CA GLY A 246 -5.37 23.81 -0.39
C GLY A 246 -6.47 24.65 -1.06
N VAL A 247 -6.23 25.13 -2.28
CA VAL A 247 -7.20 25.89 -3.09
C VAL A 247 -8.41 25.03 -3.46
N LEU A 248 -8.20 23.80 -3.93
CA LEU A 248 -9.28 22.89 -4.30
C LEU A 248 -10.15 22.55 -3.09
N ALA A 249 -9.53 22.30 -1.93
CA ALA A 249 -10.26 22.06 -0.68
C ALA A 249 -11.12 23.27 -0.29
N ALA A 250 -10.64 24.51 -0.51
CA ALA A 250 -11.40 25.72 -0.20
C ALA A 250 -12.59 25.87 -1.18
N LYS A 251 -12.33 25.71 -2.48
CA LYS A 251 -13.32 25.83 -3.54
C LYS A 251 -14.44 24.80 -3.43
N TYR A 252 -14.08 23.55 -3.13
CA TYR A 252 -15.01 22.42 -3.07
C TYR A 252 -15.35 22.01 -1.64
N HIS A 253 -15.35 22.94 -0.69
CA HIS A 253 -15.77 22.63 0.68
C HIS A 253 -17.30 22.43 0.81
N GLN A 254 -18.10 22.97 -0.11
CA GLN A 254 -19.57 22.89 -0.11
C GLN A 254 -20.10 22.25 -1.39
N PRO A 255 -21.20 21.46 -1.36
CA PRO A 255 -22.03 21.15 -0.19
C PRO A 255 -21.43 20.09 0.75
N GLN A 256 -21.89 20.06 2.01
CA GLN A 256 -21.39 19.19 3.07
C GLN A 256 -21.49 17.68 2.73
N GLU A 257 -22.56 17.27 2.07
CA GLU A 257 -22.83 15.88 1.69
C GLU A 257 -21.76 15.27 0.77
N LEU A 258 -21.07 16.10 -0.01
CA LEU A 258 -20.01 15.67 -0.93
C LEU A 258 -18.61 15.73 -0.31
N ARG A 259 -18.45 16.27 0.91
CA ARG A 259 -17.13 16.40 1.55
C ARG A 259 -16.45 15.05 1.74
N GLY A 260 -17.18 14.01 2.15
CA GLY A 260 -16.63 12.66 2.30
C GLY A 260 -16.02 12.12 1.00
N LEU A 261 -16.77 12.20 -0.11
CA LEU A 261 -16.29 11.79 -1.42
C LEU A 261 -15.09 12.62 -1.87
N ARG A 262 -15.18 13.95 -1.78
CA ARG A 262 -14.13 14.87 -2.22
C ARG A 262 -12.86 14.69 -1.42
N LEU A 263 -12.97 14.41 -0.12
CA LEU A 263 -11.83 14.09 0.71
C LEU A 263 -11.21 12.74 0.32
N GLY A 264 -12.03 11.71 0.10
CA GLY A 264 -11.54 10.40 -0.34
C GLY A 264 -10.79 10.47 -1.66
N VAL A 265 -11.38 11.11 -2.67
CA VAL A 265 -10.71 11.36 -3.97
C VAL A 265 -9.49 12.25 -3.79
N GLY A 266 -9.60 13.29 -2.95
CA GLY A 266 -8.52 14.24 -2.69
C GLY A 266 -7.29 13.59 -2.05
N ILE A 267 -7.47 12.75 -1.02
CA ILE A 267 -6.37 12.04 -0.36
C ILE A 267 -5.67 11.12 -1.37
N TYR A 268 -6.45 10.34 -2.14
CA TYR A 268 -5.88 9.42 -3.13
C TYR A 268 -5.07 10.18 -4.19
N LEU A 269 -5.68 11.20 -4.81
CA LEU A 269 -5.03 12.00 -5.84
C LEU A 269 -3.83 12.76 -5.30
N PHE A 270 -3.89 13.30 -4.08
CA PHE A 270 -2.75 13.99 -3.48
C PHE A 270 -1.53 13.07 -3.41
N SER A 271 -1.71 11.87 -2.83
CA SER A 271 -0.61 10.89 -2.71
C SER A 271 -0.08 10.43 -4.07
N THR A 272 -0.96 10.12 -5.02
CA THR A 272 -0.52 9.61 -6.33
C THR A 272 0.08 10.70 -7.20
N VAL A 273 -0.49 11.91 -7.24
CA VAL A 273 0.06 13.03 -8.01
C VAL A 273 1.42 13.44 -7.45
N MET A 274 1.57 13.52 -6.12
CA MET A 274 2.87 13.75 -5.49
C MET A 274 3.93 12.75 -5.95
N MET A 275 3.63 11.45 -5.85
CA MET A 275 4.54 10.38 -6.25
C MET A 275 4.88 10.41 -7.75
N THR A 276 3.87 10.58 -8.61
CA THR A 276 4.07 10.69 -10.07
C THR A 276 4.91 11.91 -10.42
N SER A 277 4.65 13.07 -9.81
CA SER A 277 5.36 14.30 -10.11
C SER A 277 6.81 14.27 -9.61
N ILE A 278 7.08 13.73 -8.43
CA ILE A 278 8.46 13.53 -7.96
C ILE A 278 9.19 12.59 -8.91
N GLY A 279 8.61 11.44 -9.23
CA GLY A 279 9.21 10.48 -10.16
C GLY A 279 9.45 11.10 -11.55
N ALA A 280 8.53 11.91 -12.06
CA ALA A 280 8.68 12.59 -13.35
C ALA A 280 9.83 13.60 -13.34
N VAL A 281 9.99 14.40 -12.28
CA VAL A 281 11.08 15.37 -12.20
C VAL A 281 12.43 14.66 -12.07
N MET A 282 12.51 13.60 -11.27
CA MET A 282 13.73 12.78 -11.18
C MET A 282 14.10 12.16 -12.52
N TYR A 283 13.12 11.62 -13.24
CA TYR A 283 13.33 11.01 -14.56
C TYR A 283 13.75 12.02 -15.65
N LEU A 284 13.26 13.26 -15.59
CA LEU A 284 13.55 14.30 -16.60
C LEU A 284 14.76 15.17 -16.23
N ALA A 285 15.40 14.90 -15.11
CA ALA A 285 16.57 15.62 -14.66
C ALA A 285 17.80 15.34 -15.52
N PRO A 286 18.74 16.29 -15.66
CA PRO A 286 20.04 16.01 -16.25
C PRO A 286 20.77 14.91 -15.44
N PRO A 287 21.47 13.96 -16.08
CA PRO A 287 22.35 13.03 -15.37
C PRO A 287 23.36 13.79 -14.54
N ASP A 288 23.51 13.45 -13.27
CA ASP A 288 24.69 13.83 -12.50
C ASP A 288 25.88 13.06 -13.11
N ASP A 289 26.95 13.76 -13.49
CA ASP A 289 28.16 13.14 -14.09
C ASP A 289 28.82 12.09 -13.16
N SER A 290 28.48 12.10 -11.87
CA SER A 290 28.86 11.07 -10.88
C SER A 290 27.99 9.81 -10.93
N ALA A 291 26.73 9.91 -11.36
CA ALA A 291 25.80 8.78 -11.46
C ALA A 291 26.08 7.92 -12.71
N SER A 292 26.52 8.53 -13.81
CA SER A 292 26.84 7.85 -15.07
C SER A 292 28.07 6.94 -14.98
N LEU A 293 29.07 7.31 -14.16
CA LEU A 293 30.26 6.47 -13.87
C LEU A 293 29.91 5.26 -12.98
N MET A 294 28.88 5.37 -12.15
CA MET A 294 28.45 4.33 -11.20
C MET A 294 27.49 3.31 -11.85
N ALA A 295 26.61 3.75 -12.76
CA ALA A 295 25.69 2.88 -13.50
C ALA A 295 26.43 1.80 -14.31
N ALA A 296 27.65 2.09 -14.77
CA ALA A 296 28.51 1.13 -15.46
C ALA A 296 28.95 -0.05 -14.56
N GLY A 297 29.17 0.19 -13.26
CA GLY A 297 29.59 -0.86 -12.31
C GLY A 297 28.43 -1.68 -11.72
N GLN A 298 27.26 -1.07 -11.55
CA GLN A 298 26.07 -1.76 -11.01
C GLN A 298 25.43 -2.74 -12.02
N THR A 299 25.55 -2.43 -13.31
CA THR A 299 25.04 -3.32 -14.37
C THR A 299 25.78 -4.66 -14.38
N GLU A 300 27.06 -4.69 -14.03
CA GLU A 300 27.83 -5.94 -13.91
C GLU A 300 27.42 -6.76 -12.68
N SER A 301 27.16 -6.14 -11.52
CA SER A 301 26.86 -6.89 -10.28
C SER A 301 25.45 -7.49 -10.25
N VAL A 302 24.45 -6.78 -10.78
CA VAL A 302 23.06 -7.25 -10.85
C VAL A 302 22.90 -8.36 -11.89
N VAL A 303 23.63 -8.29 -13.01
CA VAL A 303 23.66 -9.35 -14.03
C VAL A 303 24.42 -10.57 -13.52
N ALA A 304 25.52 -10.39 -12.78
CA ALA A 304 26.27 -11.49 -12.18
C ALA A 304 25.48 -12.24 -11.09
N ALA A 305 24.66 -11.53 -10.29
CA ALA A 305 23.83 -12.14 -9.25
C ALA A 305 22.58 -12.87 -9.80
N ALA A 306 22.20 -12.63 -11.06
CA ALA A 306 20.99 -13.18 -11.67
C ALA A 306 21.21 -14.50 -12.45
N LEU A 307 22.45 -14.99 -12.55
CA LEU A 307 22.77 -16.25 -13.22
C LEU A 307 23.13 -17.33 -12.18
N PRO A 308 22.54 -18.53 -12.23
CA PRO A 308 23.00 -19.64 -11.40
C PRO A 308 24.40 -20.06 -11.83
N ASP A 309 25.31 -20.13 -10.87
CA ASP A 309 26.72 -20.46 -11.07
C ASP A 309 26.85 -21.95 -11.46
N GLU A 310 27.07 -22.22 -12.76
CA GLU A 310 27.23 -23.57 -13.29
C GLU A 310 28.71 -24.03 -13.30
N THR A 311 29.64 -23.28 -12.70
CA THR A 311 31.06 -23.61 -12.75
C THR A 311 31.81 -23.32 -11.46
N ALA A 312 31.52 -24.07 -10.40
CA ALA A 312 32.42 -24.19 -9.25
C ALA A 312 32.99 -25.62 -9.16
N ALA A 313 33.95 -25.91 -10.03
CA ALA A 313 34.83 -27.07 -9.94
C ALA A 313 36.30 -26.63 -10.04
N ALA A 314 37.03 -26.84 -8.95
CA ALA A 314 38.48 -27.02 -8.82
C ALA A 314 39.45 -25.89 -9.28
N GLU A 315 40.22 -25.32 -8.34
CA GLU A 315 41.64 -25.67 -8.09
C GLU A 315 42.27 -24.81 -6.95
N PRO A 316 43.39 -25.26 -6.34
CA PRO A 316 43.89 -24.75 -5.06
C PRO A 316 44.96 -23.66 -5.21
N ALA A 317 44.96 -22.69 -4.29
CA ALA A 317 46.05 -21.70 -4.17
C ALA A 317 47.16 -22.25 -3.27
N SER A 318 48.32 -22.52 -3.87
CA SER A 318 49.63 -22.67 -3.22
C SER A 318 50.19 -21.30 -2.82
N GLY A 319 50.88 -21.24 -1.69
CA GLY A 319 51.43 -20.01 -1.11
C GLY A 319 52.68 -19.47 -1.82
N ASP A 320 53.11 -18.29 -1.36
CA ASP A 320 54.51 -18.07 -1.01
C ASP A 320 54.66 -16.81 -0.13
N THR A 321 55.59 -16.92 0.81
CA THR A 321 56.05 -15.92 1.78
C THR A 321 57.14 -15.04 1.20
N ALA A 322 57.20 -13.76 1.57
CA ALA A 322 58.46 -13.01 1.56
C ALA A 322 58.42 -11.89 2.61
N ASP A 323 59.27 -12.06 3.65
CA ASP A 323 59.77 -11.04 4.56
C ASP A 323 60.42 -9.86 3.81
N LEU A 324 60.55 -8.70 4.46
CA LEU A 324 61.81 -7.95 4.54
C LEU A 324 61.75 -6.83 5.61
N ASP A 325 62.85 -6.74 6.35
CA ASP A 325 63.14 -6.02 7.59
C ASP A 325 63.19 -4.47 7.52
N GLU A 326 63.02 -3.84 8.71
CA GLU A 326 63.44 -2.46 9.04
C GLU A 326 64.99 -2.34 9.19
N PRO A 327 65.58 -1.12 9.27
CA PRO A 327 65.84 -0.57 10.61
C PRO A 327 65.81 0.97 10.77
N SER A 328 65.76 1.34 12.06
CA SER A 328 65.73 2.63 12.76
C SER A 328 66.84 3.67 12.50
N GLU A 329 66.54 4.96 12.75
CA GLU A 329 67.09 5.82 13.85
C GLU A 329 67.04 7.33 13.54
N GLY A 330 66.80 8.15 14.58
CA GLY A 330 67.36 9.52 14.65
C GLY A 330 66.40 10.68 14.95
N LYS A 331 66.27 11.05 16.23
CA LYS A 331 65.93 12.42 16.69
C LYS A 331 67.22 13.10 17.16
N PRO A 332 67.36 14.43 17.01
CA PRO A 332 67.22 15.29 18.18
C PRO A 332 66.56 16.67 17.88
N ASP A 333 66.53 17.49 18.92
CA ASP A 333 65.52 18.46 19.34
C ASP A 333 65.87 19.96 19.05
N VAL A 334 64.86 20.81 19.23
CA VAL A 334 64.84 22.27 19.49
C VAL A 334 64.98 23.28 18.32
N GLY A 335 63.94 24.10 18.16
CA GLY A 335 63.97 25.36 17.41
C GLY A 335 62.61 26.06 17.38
N ASP A 336 62.33 26.84 18.43
CA ASP A 336 61.16 27.70 18.63
C ASP A 336 61.12 28.85 17.60
N ASN A 337 60.13 28.85 16.70
CA ASN A 337 59.49 30.03 16.09
C ASN A 337 58.64 29.59 14.89
N ASP A 338 57.32 29.62 15.07
CA ASP A 338 56.38 30.29 14.15
C ASP A 338 54.94 29.83 14.44
N SER A 339 54.48 30.21 15.62
CA SER A 339 53.05 30.34 15.94
C SER A 339 52.36 31.49 15.18
N ALA A 340 52.87 31.83 13.99
CA ALA A 340 52.30 32.80 13.06
C ALA A 340 51.95 32.18 11.68
N GLN A 341 52.14 30.86 11.51
CA GLN A 341 51.80 30.13 10.29
C GLN A 341 50.81 28.97 10.51
N ARG A 342 50.01 29.03 11.60
CA ARG A 342 48.86 28.14 11.87
C ARG A 342 47.52 28.89 11.90
N ALA A 343 47.45 30.06 11.27
CA ALA A 343 46.26 30.90 11.23
C ALA A 343 45.88 31.34 9.79
N ALA A 344 46.36 30.63 8.77
CA ALA A 344 46.07 30.95 7.36
C ALA A 344 45.95 29.72 6.44
N GLU A 345 45.56 28.57 6.99
CA GLU A 345 45.05 27.43 6.21
C GLU A 345 43.81 26.86 6.91
N THR A 346 42.76 27.68 7.03
CA THR A 346 41.45 27.09 6.71
C THR A 346 41.51 26.85 5.20
N VAL A 347 41.97 25.66 4.81
CA VAL A 347 41.67 25.13 3.48
C VAL A 347 40.16 25.23 3.41
N ALA A 348 39.65 26.23 2.69
CA ALA A 348 38.29 26.20 2.24
C ALA A 348 38.19 24.87 1.49
N GLU A 349 37.50 23.88 2.06
CA GLU A 349 37.21 22.64 1.35
C GLU A 349 36.75 23.05 -0.05
N ASP A 350 37.47 22.57 -1.07
CA ASP A 350 37.11 22.85 -2.44
C ASP A 350 35.63 22.47 -2.58
N PRO A 351 34.74 23.42 -2.96
CA PRO A 351 33.32 23.15 -3.09
C PRO A 351 33.02 21.94 -3.98
N ASP A 352 33.92 21.64 -4.93
CA ASP A 352 33.79 20.48 -5.79
C ASP A 352 34.24 19.18 -5.11
N GLN A 353 35.19 19.23 -4.18
CA GLN A 353 35.59 18.08 -3.36
C GLN A 353 34.53 17.73 -2.31
N ALA A 354 33.97 18.72 -1.60
CA ALA A 354 32.86 18.51 -0.67
C ALA A 354 31.55 18.04 -1.37
N ARG A 355 31.41 18.29 -2.67
CA ARG A 355 30.33 17.72 -3.50
C ARG A 355 30.62 16.28 -3.86
N ALA A 356 31.86 15.97 -4.25
CA ALA A 356 32.30 14.62 -4.55
C ALA A 356 32.15 13.70 -3.33
N ASP A 357 32.55 14.16 -2.15
CA ASP A 357 32.46 13.39 -0.90
C ASP A 357 31.00 13.07 -0.52
N ARG A 358 30.09 14.05 -0.63
CA ARG A 358 28.65 13.83 -0.39
C ARG A 358 28.00 12.93 -1.43
N ALA A 359 28.41 13.04 -2.69
CA ALA A 359 27.94 12.14 -3.74
C ALA A 359 28.42 10.70 -3.49
N ALA A 360 29.66 10.54 -3.01
CA ALA A 360 30.22 9.26 -2.62
C ALA A 360 29.51 8.68 -1.38
N GLU A 361 29.20 9.49 -0.37
CA GLU A 361 28.44 9.08 0.81
C GLU A 361 27.02 8.63 0.43
N ALA A 362 26.29 9.43 -0.36
CA ALA A 362 24.96 9.05 -0.84
C ALA A 362 24.98 7.80 -1.74
N ALA A 363 26.05 7.61 -2.52
CA ALA A 363 26.24 6.40 -3.30
C ALA A 363 26.52 5.18 -2.40
N ALA A 364 27.33 5.33 -1.35
CA ALA A 364 27.58 4.29 -0.37
C ALA A 364 26.31 3.90 0.39
N GLU A 365 25.49 4.87 0.82
CA GLU A 365 24.19 4.61 1.44
C GLU A 365 23.24 3.84 0.50
N ARG A 366 23.20 4.20 -0.79
CA ARG A 366 22.39 3.48 -1.79
C ARG A 366 22.88 2.06 -2.00
N GLN A 367 24.20 1.87 -2.10
CA GLN A 367 24.80 0.56 -2.27
C GLN A 367 24.48 -0.33 -1.06
N GLN A 368 24.61 0.20 0.15
CA GLN A 368 24.23 -0.49 1.37
C GLN A 368 22.74 -0.86 1.38
N ALA A 369 21.85 0.04 0.95
CA ALA A 369 20.42 -0.25 0.89
C ALA A 369 20.07 -1.37 -0.12
N VAL A 370 20.79 -1.45 -1.24
CA VAL A 370 20.65 -2.54 -2.21
C VAL A 370 21.17 -3.85 -1.63
N GLU A 371 22.32 -3.83 -0.95
CA GLU A 371 22.88 -5.01 -0.29
C GLU A 371 21.96 -5.56 0.79
N ASP A 372 21.43 -4.69 1.67
CA ASP A 372 20.46 -5.05 2.71
C ASP A 372 19.19 -5.68 2.09
N LEU A 373 18.72 -5.15 0.96
CA LEU A 373 17.57 -5.70 0.25
C LEU A 373 17.87 -7.10 -0.33
N LEU A 374 19.03 -7.27 -0.96
CA LEU A 374 19.45 -8.56 -1.52
C LEU A 374 19.63 -9.61 -0.41
N GLU A 375 20.17 -9.22 0.74
CA GLU A 375 20.28 -10.10 1.91
C GLU A 375 18.90 -10.54 2.39
N ARG A 376 17.94 -9.61 2.52
CA ARG A 376 16.55 -9.93 2.88
C ARG A 376 15.88 -10.87 1.89
N ILE A 377 16.11 -10.67 0.59
CA ILE A 377 15.57 -11.53 -0.48
C ILE A 377 16.18 -12.94 -0.36
N ARG A 378 17.49 -13.05 -0.10
CA ARG A 378 18.17 -14.35 0.09
C ARG A 378 17.63 -15.09 1.32
N GLU A 379 17.55 -14.41 2.47
CA GLU A 379 17.00 -14.98 3.71
C GLU A 379 15.55 -15.48 3.50
N GLU A 380 14.70 -14.65 2.89
CA GLU A 380 13.32 -15.04 2.59
C GLU A 380 13.24 -16.22 1.62
N THR A 381 14.07 -16.21 0.58
CA THR A 381 14.09 -17.31 -0.40
C THR A 381 14.45 -18.61 0.29
N GLU A 382 15.56 -18.64 1.03
CA GLU A 382 16.03 -19.83 1.75
C GLU A 382 14.95 -20.37 2.72
N VAL A 383 14.39 -19.50 3.56
CA VAL A 383 13.38 -19.90 4.55
C VAL A 383 12.08 -20.36 3.88
N LEU A 384 11.64 -19.71 2.81
CA LEU A 384 10.36 -20.04 2.17
C LEU A 384 10.45 -21.22 1.20
N SER A 385 11.59 -21.44 0.54
CA SER A 385 11.78 -22.55 -0.39
C SER A 385 12.21 -23.85 0.29
N GLU A 386 13.12 -23.77 1.27
CA GLU A 386 13.75 -24.94 1.89
C GLU A 386 13.49 -25.05 3.40
N GLY A 387 13.18 -23.93 4.05
CA GLY A 387 12.94 -23.87 5.50
C GLY A 387 11.69 -24.61 5.98
N SER A 388 11.66 -24.89 7.29
CA SER A 388 10.50 -25.50 7.93
C SER A 388 9.35 -24.50 8.09
N TYR A 389 8.14 -25.00 8.35
CA TYR A 389 6.99 -24.14 8.66
C TYR A 389 7.28 -23.19 9.84
N LEU A 390 7.99 -23.65 10.87
CA LEU A 390 8.29 -22.82 12.04
C LEU A 390 9.29 -21.71 11.74
N ASP A 391 10.23 -21.94 10.82
CA ASP A 391 11.17 -20.92 10.37
C ASP A 391 10.43 -19.78 9.66
N GLY A 392 9.46 -20.12 8.79
CA GLY A 392 8.57 -19.14 8.17
C GLY A 392 7.71 -18.37 9.19
N VAL A 393 7.19 -19.04 10.21
CA VAL A 393 6.45 -18.38 11.30
C VAL A 393 7.34 -17.43 12.10
N TYR A 394 8.57 -17.85 12.41
CA TYR A 394 9.54 -17.02 13.13
C TYR A 394 9.91 -15.78 12.32
N LEU A 395 10.18 -15.95 11.02
CA LEU A 395 10.48 -14.86 10.09
C LEU A 395 9.33 -13.84 10.01
N ASN A 396 8.10 -14.30 9.86
CA ASN A 396 6.94 -13.40 9.85
C ASN A 396 6.73 -12.74 11.22
N ALA A 397 6.90 -13.48 12.33
CA ALA A 397 6.74 -12.93 13.67
C ALA A 397 7.76 -11.82 13.97
N SER A 398 9.03 -11.99 13.58
CA SER A 398 10.09 -11.01 13.79
C SER A 398 9.85 -9.72 12.98
N ARG A 399 9.25 -9.85 11.80
CA ARG A 399 8.95 -8.73 10.89
C ARG A 399 7.57 -8.09 11.09
N PHE A 400 6.78 -8.59 12.05
CA PHE A 400 5.44 -8.06 12.30
C PHE A 400 5.44 -6.58 12.72
N ALA A 401 6.44 -6.11 13.47
CA ALA A 401 6.56 -4.70 13.84
C ALA A 401 6.82 -3.80 12.62
N GLU A 402 7.61 -4.26 11.66
CA GLU A 402 7.82 -3.57 10.38
C GLU A 402 6.51 -3.50 9.59
N LYS A 403 5.79 -4.62 9.48
CA LYS A 403 4.45 -4.67 8.86
C LYS A 403 3.50 -3.65 9.49
N MET A 404 3.44 -3.57 10.81
CA MET A 404 2.59 -2.59 11.52
C MET A 404 2.97 -1.13 11.19
N THR A 405 4.26 -0.87 10.94
CA THR A 405 4.76 0.45 10.54
C THR A 405 4.30 0.79 9.12
N ILE A 406 4.48 -0.15 8.18
CA ILE A 406 4.06 0.00 6.78
C ILE A 406 2.54 0.21 6.69
N ASP A 407 1.76 -0.57 7.44
CA ASP A 407 0.31 -0.47 7.47
C ASP A 407 -0.19 0.86 8.06
N ALA A 408 0.58 1.51 8.94
CA ALA A 408 0.27 2.85 9.43
C ALA A 408 0.25 3.87 8.29
N GLY A 409 1.21 3.78 7.36
CA GLY A 409 1.21 4.57 6.12
C GLY A 409 0.10 4.15 5.16
N MET A 410 -0.05 2.84 4.92
CA MET A 410 -1.08 2.31 4.00
C MET A 410 -2.51 2.69 4.44
N SER A 411 -2.75 2.80 5.75
CA SER A 411 -4.05 3.19 6.31
C SER A 411 -4.58 4.52 5.76
N ILE A 412 -3.70 5.47 5.40
CA ILE A 412 -4.07 6.76 4.79
C ILE A 412 -4.76 6.52 3.44
N LEU A 413 -4.18 5.67 2.60
CA LEU A 413 -4.72 5.33 1.28
C LEU A 413 -5.99 4.48 1.40
N LEU A 414 -6.08 3.63 2.43
CA LEU A 414 -7.28 2.85 2.72
C LEU A 414 -8.45 3.73 3.12
N ILE A 415 -8.24 4.74 3.98
CA ILE A 415 -9.29 5.71 4.34
C ILE A 415 -9.83 6.41 3.09
N ALA A 416 -8.95 6.78 2.15
CA ALA A 416 -9.36 7.38 0.90
C ALA A 416 -10.37 6.50 0.15
N MET A 417 -10.05 5.22 -0.04
CA MET A 417 -10.94 4.23 -0.68
C MET A 417 -12.20 3.95 0.15
N PHE A 418 -12.08 3.90 1.47
CA PHE A 418 -13.21 3.65 2.35
C PHE A 418 -14.24 4.79 2.28
N LEU A 419 -13.78 6.04 2.18
CA LEU A 419 -14.66 7.20 2.01
C LEU A 419 -15.37 7.22 0.66
N ILE A 420 -14.69 6.85 -0.43
CA ILE A 420 -15.34 6.72 -1.74
C ILE A 420 -16.41 5.62 -1.68
N GLY A 421 -16.09 4.46 -1.09
CA GLY A 421 -17.02 3.36 -0.90
C GLY A 421 -18.20 3.73 -0.01
N TYR A 422 -17.94 4.49 1.05
CA TYR A 422 -18.96 5.04 1.93
C TYR A 422 -19.95 5.92 1.17
N TRP A 423 -19.46 6.81 0.30
CA TRP A 423 -20.30 7.67 -0.52
C TRP A 423 -21.21 6.88 -1.48
N PHE A 424 -20.72 5.82 -2.12
CA PHE A 424 -21.55 4.96 -3.00
C PHE A 424 -22.79 4.39 -2.30
N VAL A 425 -22.70 4.10 -1.01
CA VAL A 425 -23.82 3.59 -0.22
C VAL A 425 -24.72 4.72 0.26
N GLN A 426 -24.14 5.83 0.73
CA GLN A 426 -24.90 6.98 1.23
C GLN A 426 -25.68 7.69 0.13
N ALA A 427 -25.12 7.77 -1.07
CA ALA A 427 -25.81 8.29 -2.26
C ALA A 427 -26.92 7.36 -2.78
N GLY A 428 -27.14 6.19 -2.17
CA GLY A 428 -28.16 5.23 -2.59
C GLY A 428 -27.82 4.43 -3.84
N ILE A 429 -26.67 4.68 -4.47
CA ILE A 429 -26.25 4.08 -5.75
C ILE A 429 -26.23 2.55 -5.68
N MET A 430 -25.72 2.00 -4.58
CA MET A 430 -25.63 0.54 -4.39
C MET A 430 -26.95 -0.11 -3.96
N ARG A 431 -27.98 0.66 -3.58
CA ARG A 431 -29.30 0.12 -3.23
C ARG A 431 -30.06 -0.32 -4.47
N ASP A 432 -29.96 0.47 -5.54
CA ASP A 432 -30.54 0.17 -6.85
C ASP A 432 -29.52 0.45 -7.95
N THR A 433 -28.64 -0.53 -8.19
CA THR A 433 -27.63 -0.41 -9.25
C THR A 433 -28.23 -0.32 -10.65
N ARG A 434 -29.46 -0.78 -10.85
CA ARG A 434 -30.15 -0.73 -12.14
C ARG A 434 -30.57 0.70 -12.49
N ALA A 435 -31.06 1.47 -11.52
CA ALA A 435 -31.37 2.89 -11.71
C ALA A 435 -30.13 3.72 -12.09
N HIS A 436 -28.95 3.29 -11.66
CA HIS A 436 -27.68 4.00 -11.87
C HIS A 436 -26.79 3.44 -12.99
N LEU A 437 -27.32 2.60 -13.90
CA LEU A 437 -26.54 2.07 -15.03
C LEU A 437 -25.80 3.13 -15.87
N PRO A 438 -26.35 4.35 -16.13
CA PRO A 438 -25.61 5.38 -16.85
C PRO A 438 -24.30 5.80 -16.16
N LEU A 439 -24.28 5.82 -14.82
CA LEU A 439 -23.06 6.10 -14.06
C LEU A 439 -22.04 4.98 -14.26
N PHE A 440 -22.43 3.73 -14.04
CA PHE A 440 -21.54 2.57 -14.20
C PHE A 440 -21.00 2.44 -15.63
N ARG A 441 -21.80 2.80 -16.64
CA ARG A 441 -21.35 2.90 -18.03
C ARG A 441 -20.26 3.95 -18.22
N LYS A 442 -20.40 5.14 -17.64
CA LYS A 442 -19.35 6.18 -17.67
C LYS A 442 -18.09 5.72 -16.95
N LEU A 443 -18.23 5.09 -15.77
CA LEU A 443 -17.10 4.54 -15.04
C LEU A 443 -16.35 3.48 -15.86
N ALA A 444 -17.07 2.59 -16.55
CA ALA A 444 -16.46 1.59 -17.43
C ALA A 444 -15.78 2.22 -18.65
N ILE A 445 -16.49 3.08 -19.40
CA ILE A 445 -15.99 3.65 -20.67
C ILE A 445 -14.82 4.62 -20.45
N TYR A 446 -14.83 5.41 -19.38
CA TYR A 446 -13.76 6.38 -19.12
C TYR A 446 -12.72 5.84 -18.15
N GLY A 447 -13.16 5.21 -17.05
CA GLY A 447 -12.26 4.75 -16.00
C GLY A 447 -11.35 3.61 -16.43
N LEU A 448 -11.85 2.66 -17.23
CA LEU A 448 -11.05 1.52 -17.66
C LEU A 448 -9.95 1.91 -18.65
N PRO A 449 -10.23 2.59 -19.79
CA PRO A 449 -9.16 2.97 -20.73
C PRO A 449 -8.20 3.98 -20.14
N PHE A 450 -8.68 4.95 -19.36
CA PHE A 450 -7.81 5.92 -18.70
C PHE A 450 -6.91 5.26 -17.64
N GLY A 451 -7.50 4.45 -16.76
CA GLY A 451 -6.77 3.82 -15.67
C GLY A 451 -5.75 2.78 -16.13
N ILE A 452 -6.14 1.90 -17.08
CA ILE A 452 -5.20 0.93 -17.67
C ILE A 452 -4.19 1.65 -18.57
N GLY A 453 -4.63 2.65 -19.34
CA GLY A 453 -3.77 3.43 -20.23
C GLY A 453 -2.62 4.11 -19.49
N LEU A 454 -2.87 4.69 -18.31
CA LEU A 454 -1.80 5.26 -17.48
C LEU A 454 -0.78 4.20 -17.01
N GLY A 455 -1.24 3.01 -16.63
CA GLY A 455 -0.35 1.90 -16.27
C GLY A 455 0.50 1.42 -17.45
N LEU A 456 -0.11 1.29 -18.63
CA LEU A 456 0.60 0.93 -19.86
C LEU A 456 1.59 2.02 -20.29
N LEU A 457 1.23 3.31 -20.16
CA LEU A 457 2.16 4.41 -20.40
C LEU A 457 3.37 4.34 -19.44
N GLY A 458 3.14 4.05 -18.16
CA GLY A 458 4.22 3.81 -17.20
C GLY A 458 5.14 2.65 -17.62
N SER A 459 4.58 1.57 -18.17
CA SER A 459 5.38 0.43 -18.66
C SER A 459 6.38 0.79 -19.76
N LEU A 460 6.00 1.71 -20.65
CA LEU A 460 6.87 2.16 -21.75
C LEU A 460 8.08 2.96 -21.23
N ILE A 461 7.96 3.54 -20.04
CA ILE A 461 9.02 4.31 -19.37
C ILE A 461 9.94 3.36 -18.59
N ALA A 462 9.38 2.42 -17.84
CA ALA A 462 10.18 1.49 -17.02
C ALA A 462 11.00 0.49 -17.84
N VAL A 463 10.60 0.19 -19.10
CA VAL A 463 11.32 -0.76 -19.96
C VAL A 463 12.52 -0.13 -20.66
N SER A 464 12.66 1.20 -20.67
CA SER A 464 13.74 1.88 -21.40
C SER A 464 15.04 2.07 -20.63
N HIS A 465 15.10 1.72 -19.34
CA HIS A 465 16.28 1.97 -18.48
C HIS A 465 16.58 0.80 -17.54
N THR A 466 17.81 0.74 -17.03
CA THR A 466 18.29 -0.25 -16.06
C THR A 466 17.66 -0.02 -14.68
N PRO A 467 17.01 -1.02 -14.06
CA PRO A 467 16.46 -0.90 -12.71
C PRO A 467 17.52 -0.50 -11.68
N GLY A 468 17.21 0.48 -10.82
CA GLY A 468 18.10 0.89 -9.71
C GLY A 468 18.90 2.16 -9.94
N ASP A 469 18.85 2.73 -11.15
CA ASP A 469 19.38 4.06 -11.42
C ASP A 469 18.39 5.15 -10.95
N THR A 470 18.89 6.29 -10.49
CA THR A 470 18.05 7.43 -10.06
C THR A 470 17.18 8.00 -11.20
N GLN A 471 17.53 7.65 -12.44
CA GLN A 471 16.84 8.03 -13.67
C GLN A 471 16.20 6.84 -14.40
N ASP A 472 16.02 5.70 -13.73
CA ASP A 472 15.43 4.49 -14.34
C ASP A 472 13.94 4.66 -14.74
N GLY A 473 13.32 5.77 -14.32
CA GLY A 473 11.92 6.07 -14.59
C GLY A 473 10.93 5.19 -13.83
N TYR A 474 11.41 4.29 -12.96
CA TYR A 474 10.61 3.34 -12.21
C TYR A 474 9.60 4.05 -11.31
N GLN A 475 10.06 5.03 -10.52
CA GLN A 475 9.18 5.81 -9.64
C GLN A 475 8.10 6.56 -10.43
N PHE A 476 8.44 7.06 -11.61
CA PHE A 476 7.48 7.74 -12.47
C PHE A 476 6.43 6.76 -13.01
N ALA A 477 6.89 5.61 -13.54
CA ALA A 477 6.03 4.53 -14.02
C ALA A 477 5.09 4.01 -12.94
N TYR A 478 5.62 3.77 -11.73
CA TYR A 478 4.85 3.34 -10.57
C TYR A 478 3.85 4.42 -10.12
N GLY A 479 4.24 5.69 -10.17
CA GLY A 479 3.37 6.84 -10.01
C GLY A 479 2.17 6.82 -10.95
N LEU A 480 2.41 6.66 -12.26
CA LEU A 480 1.37 6.57 -13.28
C LEU A 480 0.45 5.36 -13.06
N LEU A 481 1.02 4.21 -12.72
CA LEU A 481 0.26 3.00 -12.39
C LEU A 481 -0.69 3.26 -11.20
N MET A 482 -0.19 3.87 -10.13
CA MET A 482 -0.99 4.18 -8.94
C MET A 482 -2.05 5.24 -9.21
N LEU A 483 -1.74 6.26 -10.00
CA LEU A 483 -2.71 7.26 -10.44
C LEU A 483 -3.83 6.61 -11.28
N GLY A 484 -3.50 5.62 -12.12
CA GLY A 484 -4.45 4.87 -12.92
C GLY A 484 -5.30 3.84 -12.17
N ASN A 485 -4.85 3.39 -10.99
CA ASN A 485 -5.52 2.34 -10.23
C ASN A 485 -6.94 2.71 -9.78
N LEU A 486 -7.18 3.92 -9.28
CA LEU A 486 -8.53 4.33 -8.86
C LEU A 486 -9.52 4.38 -10.03
N PRO A 487 -9.24 5.07 -11.16
CA PRO A 487 -10.10 5.01 -12.34
C PRO A 487 -10.35 3.59 -12.86
N ALA A 488 -9.30 2.75 -12.95
CA ALA A 488 -9.43 1.37 -13.41
C ALA A 488 -10.30 0.54 -12.46
N CYS A 489 -10.12 0.67 -11.14
CA CYS A 489 -10.94 0.05 -10.12
C CYS A 489 -12.43 0.40 -10.30
N LEU A 490 -12.76 1.68 -10.44
CA LEU A 490 -14.13 2.13 -10.68
C LEU A 490 -14.66 1.61 -12.03
N GLY A 491 -13.81 1.52 -13.04
CA GLY A 491 -14.11 0.92 -14.34
C GLY A 491 -14.48 -0.55 -14.23
N TYR A 492 -13.69 -1.37 -13.52
CA TYR A 492 -13.99 -2.77 -13.26
C TYR A 492 -15.30 -2.95 -12.50
N VAL A 493 -15.55 -2.15 -11.47
CA VAL A 493 -16.85 -2.15 -10.76
C VAL A 493 -17.99 -1.84 -11.73
N GLY A 494 -17.81 -0.84 -12.60
CA GLY A 494 -18.76 -0.48 -13.65
C GLY A 494 -19.06 -1.65 -14.60
N VAL A 495 -18.03 -2.32 -15.11
CA VAL A 495 -18.17 -3.49 -15.98
C VAL A 495 -18.93 -4.61 -15.29
N VAL A 496 -18.57 -4.97 -14.05
CA VAL A 496 -19.24 -6.05 -13.30
C VAL A 496 -20.73 -5.73 -13.09
N VAL A 497 -21.06 -4.48 -12.74
CA VAL A 497 -22.46 -4.06 -12.56
C VAL A 497 -23.22 -4.09 -13.89
N LEU A 498 -22.62 -3.65 -15.00
CA LEU A 498 -23.24 -3.72 -16.32
C LEU A 498 -23.48 -5.17 -16.76
N MET A 499 -22.50 -6.06 -16.53
CA MET A 499 -22.63 -7.50 -16.82
C MET A 499 -23.79 -8.11 -16.02
N LEU A 500 -23.90 -7.78 -14.73
CA LEU A 500 -24.95 -8.27 -13.85
C LEU A 500 -26.37 -7.90 -14.34
N HIS A 501 -26.54 -6.74 -14.98
CA HIS A 501 -27.84 -6.26 -15.46
C HIS A 501 -28.05 -6.47 -16.97
N SER A 502 -27.17 -7.22 -17.63
CA SER A 502 -27.33 -7.56 -19.05
C SER A 502 -28.33 -8.73 -19.24
N ASP A 503 -29.01 -8.78 -20.39
CA ASP A 503 -30.04 -9.82 -20.65
C ASP A 503 -29.48 -11.12 -21.24
N ARG A 504 -28.15 -11.26 -21.34
CA ARG A 504 -27.48 -12.37 -22.06
C ARG A 504 -26.52 -13.13 -21.15
N THR A 505 -25.64 -13.94 -21.76
CA THR A 505 -24.61 -14.77 -21.09
C THR A 505 -23.79 -14.01 -20.04
N PHE A 506 -23.56 -12.70 -20.19
CA PHE A 506 -22.79 -11.91 -19.23
C PHE A 506 -23.44 -11.77 -17.85
N SER A 507 -24.77 -11.92 -17.72
CA SER A 507 -25.47 -11.98 -16.42
C SER A 507 -25.06 -13.16 -15.54
N ARG A 508 -24.44 -14.18 -16.13
CA ARG A 508 -23.86 -15.34 -15.43
C ARG A 508 -22.72 -14.95 -14.49
N ILE A 509 -22.21 -13.71 -14.54
CA ILE A 509 -21.30 -13.21 -13.49
C ILE A 509 -21.91 -13.33 -12.07
N SER A 510 -23.24 -13.37 -11.97
CA SER A 510 -23.97 -13.65 -10.72
C SER A 510 -23.61 -14.99 -10.05
N TYR A 511 -23.04 -15.96 -10.79
CA TYR A 511 -22.52 -17.21 -10.22
C TYR A 511 -21.37 -16.99 -9.22
N LEU A 512 -20.72 -15.82 -9.24
CA LEU A 512 -19.68 -15.45 -8.27
C LEU A 512 -20.25 -14.96 -6.93
N ALA A 513 -21.56 -14.69 -6.82
CA ALA A 513 -22.14 -14.14 -5.60
C ALA A 513 -21.94 -15.05 -4.36
N PRO A 514 -22.11 -16.39 -4.44
CA PRO A 514 -21.81 -17.28 -3.33
C PRO A 514 -20.36 -17.22 -2.85
N ALA A 515 -19.39 -17.16 -3.77
CA ALA A 515 -17.97 -17.00 -3.42
C ALA A 515 -17.72 -15.66 -2.69
N GLY A 516 -18.33 -14.56 -3.16
CA GLY A 516 -18.23 -13.27 -2.50
C GLY A 516 -18.93 -13.18 -1.14
N ARG A 517 -19.93 -14.02 -0.88
CA ARG A 517 -20.56 -14.17 0.45
C ARG A 517 -19.65 -14.88 1.47
N MET A 518 -18.64 -15.60 0.98
CA MET A 518 -17.64 -16.36 1.75
C MET A 518 -16.22 -15.80 1.55
N ALA A 519 -16.10 -14.49 1.27
CA ALA A 519 -14.84 -13.88 0.89
C ALA A 519 -13.71 -14.03 1.94
N LEU A 520 -14.02 -13.92 3.23
CA LEU A 520 -13.01 -14.10 4.30
C LEU A 520 -12.60 -15.57 4.38
N THR A 521 -13.57 -16.50 4.34
CA THR A 521 -13.27 -17.94 4.31
C THR A 521 -12.37 -18.28 3.12
N HIS A 522 -12.70 -17.81 1.93
CA HIS A 522 -11.94 -18.13 0.73
C HIS A 522 -10.57 -17.47 0.68
N TYR A 523 -10.44 -16.22 1.15
CA TYR A 523 -9.15 -15.54 1.21
C TYR A 523 -8.16 -16.27 2.12
N ILE A 524 -8.61 -16.66 3.33
CA ILE A 524 -7.77 -17.45 4.24
C ILE A 524 -7.49 -18.84 3.67
N LEU A 525 -8.49 -19.50 3.06
CA LEU A 525 -8.29 -20.81 2.44
C LEU A 525 -7.30 -20.77 1.27
N GLN A 526 -7.31 -19.70 0.46
CA GLN A 526 -6.31 -19.49 -0.59
C GLN A 526 -4.92 -19.43 -0.02
N SER A 527 -4.71 -18.66 1.07
CA SER A 527 -3.40 -18.55 1.70
C SER A 527 -2.94 -19.85 2.37
N ILE A 528 -3.83 -20.55 3.08
CA ILE A 528 -3.49 -21.85 3.69
C ILE A 528 -3.07 -22.85 2.61
N VAL A 529 -3.89 -23.02 1.58
CA VAL A 529 -3.61 -24.01 0.53
C VAL A 529 -2.37 -23.62 -0.27
N SER A 530 -2.17 -22.34 -0.58
CA SER A 530 -0.99 -21.90 -1.32
C SER A 530 0.30 -22.05 -0.49
N ALA A 531 0.28 -21.69 0.80
CA ALA A 531 1.42 -21.92 1.69
C ALA A 531 1.77 -23.42 1.79
N LEU A 532 0.77 -24.29 1.93
CA LEU A 532 0.97 -25.75 1.97
C LEU A 532 1.49 -26.33 0.66
N ILE A 533 1.16 -25.73 -0.49
CA ILE A 533 1.61 -26.21 -1.80
C ILE A 533 3.02 -25.71 -2.12
N PHE A 534 3.28 -24.42 -1.90
CA PHE A 534 4.48 -23.76 -2.44
C PHE A 534 5.64 -23.67 -1.46
N PHE A 535 5.41 -23.49 -0.17
CA PHE A 535 6.51 -23.31 0.77
C PHE A 535 7.21 -24.63 1.12
N GLY A 536 8.50 -24.56 1.49
CA GLY A 536 9.34 -25.70 1.89
C GLY A 536 8.75 -26.52 3.03
N GLY A 537 8.12 -25.86 4.02
CA GLY A 537 7.38 -26.52 5.10
C GLY A 537 6.10 -27.28 4.68
N GLY A 538 5.74 -27.25 3.40
CA GLY A 538 4.59 -27.93 2.80
C GLY A 538 5.00 -28.97 1.77
N LEU A 539 4.50 -28.86 0.53
CA LEU A 539 4.90 -29.70 -0.60
C LEU A 539 6.16 -29.19 -1.32
N GLY A 540 6.65 -27.99 -0.99
CA GLY A 540 7.90 -27.44 -1.52
C GLY A 540 7.89 -27.12 -3.02
N LEU A 541 6.73 -26.80 -3.62
CA LEU A 541 6.64 -26.48 -5.06
C LEU A 541 7.02 -25.02 -5.38
N TRP A 542 7.95 -24.43 -4.62
CA TRP A 542 8.45 -23.07 -4.84
C TRP A 542 9.07 -22.93 -6.23
N GLY A 543 9.00 -21.73 -6.81
CA GLY A 543 9.58 -21.45 -8.12
C GLY A 543 8.75 -21.99 -9.30
N LEU A 544 7.47 -22.29 -9.10
CA LEU A 544 6.59 -22.75 -10.19
C LEU A 544 6.51 -21.67 -11.30
N PRO A 545 6.58 -22.04 -12.61
CA PRO A 545 6.44 -21.09 -13.71
C PRO A 545 5.17 -20.23 -13.62
N ARG A 546 5.28 -18.94 -13.99
CA ARG A 546 4.21 -17.96 -13.80
C ARG A 546 2.88 -18.37 -14.44
N SER A 547 2.93 -18.95 -15.64
CA SER A 547 1.76 -19.46 -16.36
C SER A 547 1.05 -20.60 -15.61
N LEU A 548 1.81 -21.51 -14.99
CA LEU A 548 1.26 -22.60 -14.18
C LEU A 548 0.68 -22.09 -12.85
N GLN A 549 1.25 -21.04 -12.26
CA GLN A 549 0.65 -20.38 -11.10
C GLN A 549 -0.75 -19.82 -11.45
N LEU A 550 -0.91 -19.20 -12.62
CA LEU A 550 -2.23 -18.69 -13.06
C LEU A 550 -3.21 -19.83 -13.34
N LEU A 551 -2.75 -20.94 -13.92
CA LEU A 551 -3.57 -22.13 -14.09
C LEU A 551 -4.06 -22.68 -12.74
N TYR A 552 -3.18 -22.78 -11.75
CA TYR A 552 -3.54 -23.14 -10.38
C TYR A 552 -4.62 -22.21 -9.82
N VAL A 553 -4.46 -20.89 -9.96
CA VAL A 553 -5.45 -19.91 -9.50
C VAL A 553 -6.81 -20.14 -10.13
N VAL A 554 -6.88 -20.31 -11.46
CA VAL A 554 -8.13 -20.53 -12.19
C VAL A 554 -8.83 -21.80 -11.72
N LEU A 555 -8.08 -22.92 -11.63
CA LEU A 555 -8.63 -24.20 -11.23
C LEU A 555 -9.10 -24.18 -9.77
N PHE A 556 -8.26 -23.69 -8.86
CA PHE A 556 -8.60 -23.62 -7.44
C PHE A 556 -9.76 -22.67 -7.18
N PHE A 557 -9.79 -21.50 -7.83
CA PHE A 557 -10.91 -20.57 -7.68
C PHE A 557 -12.22 -21.14 -8.24
N ALA A 558 -12.18 -21.88 -9.35
CA ALA A 558 -13.36 -22.58 -9.87
C ALA A 558 -13.90 -23.60 -8.86
N LEU A 559 -13.01 -24.36 -8.19
CA LEU A 559 -13.38 -25.26 -7.09
C LEU A 559 -13.97 -24.49 -5.90
N GLN A 560 -13.40 -23.33 -5.55
CA GLN A 560 -13.94 -22.47 -4.50
C GLN A 560 -15.34 -21.96 -4.83
N VAL A 561 -15.60 -21.56 -6.08
CA VAL A 561 -16.94 -21.18 -6.54
C VAL A 561 -17.89 -22.37 -6.39
N ALA A 562 -17.56 -23.56 -6.91
CA ALA A 562 -18.40 -24.75 -6.76
C ALA A 562 -18.67 -25.10 -5.29
N PHE A 563 -17.63 -25.07 -4.44
CA PHE A 563 -17.73 -25.27 -3.00
C PHE A 563 -18.67 -24.25 -2.34
N SER A 564 -18.59 -22.98 -2.72
CA SER A 564 -19.42 -21.92 -2.13
C SER A 564 -20.92 -22.12 -2.42
N HIS A 565 -21.27 -22.60 -3.61
CA HIS A 565 -22.65 -22.97 -3.96
C HIS A 565 -23.11 -24.18 -3.13
N TRP A 566 -22.30 -25.23 -3.06
CA TRP A 566 -22.60 -26.41 -2.27
C TRP A 566 -22.74 -26.09 -0.77
N TRP A 567 -21.83 -25.28 -0.22
CA TRP A 567 -21.81 -24.90 1.19
C TRP A 567 -23.00 -24.03 1.57
N LEU A 568 -23.28 -22.97 0.80
CA LEU A 568 -24.37 -22.03 1.11
C LEU A 568 -25.77 -22.60 0.84
N SER A 569 -25.86 -23.76 0.18
CA SER A 569 -27.11 -24.54 0.11
C SER A 569 -27.44 -25.27 1.41
N ARG A 570 -26.49 -25.38 2.36
CA ARG A 570 -26.64 -26.08 3.65
C ARG A 570 -26.44 -25.14 4.86
N PHE A 571 -25.64 -24.10 4.69
CA PHE A 571 -25.24 -23.17 5.75
C PHE A 571 -25.52 -21.72 5.37
N ARG A 572 -25.79 -20.87 6.36
CA ARG A 572 -26.14 -19.46 6.16
C ARG A 572 -24.93 -18.56 5.85
N TYR A 573 -23.76 -18.96 6.33
CA TYR A 573 -22.49 -18.21 6.28
C TYR A 573 -21.32 -19.15 6.00
N GLY A 574 -20.21 -18.61 5.48
CA GLY A 574 -18.94 -19.33 5.53
C GLY A 574 -18.43 -19.46 6.97
N PRO A 575 -17.57 -20.45 7.26
CA PRO A 575 -17.05 -20.70 8.61
C PRO A 575 -16.42 -19.46 9.28
N LEU A 576 -15.55 -18.74 8.57
CA LEU A 576 -14.88 -17.57 9.15
C LEU A 576 -15.82 -16.37 9.24
N GLU A 577 -16.75 -16.19 8.29
CA GLU A 577 -17.78 -15.17 8.40
C GLU A 577 -18.71 -15.41 9.60
N TRP A 578 -19.02 -16.67 9.89
CA TRP A 578 -19.81 -17.06 11.05
C TRP A 578 -19.09 -16.70 12.35
N LEU A 579 -17.82 -17.10 12.49
CA LEU A 579 -16.99 -16.81 13.65
C LEU A 579 -16.83 -15.29 13.86
N TRP A 580 -16.51 -14.58 12.79
CA TRP A 580 -16.35 -13.13 12.80
C TRP A 580 -17.63 -12.38 13.21
N ARG A 581 -18.80 -12.82 12.70
CA ARG A 581 -20.10 -12.29 13.13
C ARG A 581 -20.39 -12.62 14.59
N GLY A 582 -20.02 -13.82 15.03
CA GLY A 582 -20.17 -14.25 16.41
C GLY A 582 -19.53 -13.27 17.39
N PHE A 583 -18.26 -12.93 17.14
CA PHE A 583 -17.52 -11.94 17.92
C PHE A 583 -18.12 -10.53 17.80
N THR A 584 -18.43 -10.11 16.57
CA THR A 584 -18.97 -8.77 16.26
C THR A 584 -20.29 -8.48 16.97
N TYR A 585 -21.17 -9.47 17.07
CA TYR A 585 -22.51 -9.29 17.64
C TYR A 585 -22.66 -9.89 19.05
N ARG A 586 -21.67 -10.66 19.56
CA ARG A 586 -21.75 -11.37 20.85
C ARG A 586 -22.93 -12.34 20.93
N ILE A 587 -23.30 -12.90 19.79
CA ILE A 587 -24.32 -13.94 19.68
C ILE A 587 -23.75 -15.05 18.80
N THR A 588 -24.13 -16.30 19.00
CA THR A 588 -23.83 -17.38 18.06
C THR A 588 -24.94 -17.44 17.02
N PRO A 589 -24.79 -16.83 15.83
CA PRO A 589 -25.86 -16.88 14.84
C PRO A 589 -26.10 -18.34 14.40
N PRO A 590 -27.34 -18.71 14.02
CA PRO A 590 -27.60 -20.05 13.53
C PRO A 590 -26.76 -20.31 12.27
N MET A 591 -26.02 -21.42 12.27
CA MET A 591 -25.10 -21.77 11.18
C MET A 591 -25.82 -22.52 10.05
N ARG A 592 -26.67 -23.50 10.40
CA ARG A 592 -27.48 -24.28 9.45
C ARG A 592 -28.74 -23.51 9.05
N LEU A 593 -29.24 -23.80 7.85
CA LEU A 593 -30.44 -23.17 7.30
C LEU A 593 -31.68 -23.44 8.14
#